data_AF-A0A7V8SXS1-F1
#
_entry.id   AF-A0A7V8SXS1-F1
#
_cell.length_a   1.000
_cell.length_b   1.000
_cell.length_c   1.000
_cell.angle_alpha   90.00
_cell.angle_beta   90.00
_cell.angle_gamma   90.00
#
_symmetry.space_group_name_H-M   'P 1'
#
loop_
_entity.id
_entity.type
_entity.pdbx_description
1 polymer ?
#
loop_
_entity_poly.entity_id
_entity_poly.type
_entity_poly.pdbx_seq_one_letter_code
_entity_poly.pdbx_strand_id
1 'polypeptide(L)'
;HHGADDNGSGTVGVVALAHAFAANTAHGERPRRSLLFVVYAAEERGLLGSFYMAAHPLRPLETTRAVLNFDMIGRNETESDQTKGLIEIPADTTNRLNLIGRSYSPDYNRTVVEKNSYVGLDLDYRFDRDYALNIFFRSDQFPFVLHNIPSFWWFTGFHPDYHHTTDTADKINYAKMAKILRLAYLAGFQFANDAAPPRFIASPGGRASSQANEHRQN
;
A
#
# COMPACT_ATOMS: atom_id res chain seq x y z
N HIS A 1 -21.75 1.83 -10.85
CA HIS A 1 -20.70 1.16 -11.65
C HIS A 1 -20.13 0.02 -10.80
N HIS A 2 -19.63 -1.07 -11.40
CA HIS A 2 -19.32 -2.30 -10.67
C HIS A 2 -18.03 -2.22 -9.82
N GLY A 3 -16.98 -1.56 -10.31
CA GLY A 3 -15.77 -1.26 -9.53
C GLY A 3 -15.18 -2.48 -8.82
N ALA A 4 -15.17 -3.62 -9.51
CA ALA A 4 -14.79 -4.89 -8.92
C ALA A 4 -13.32 -4.91 -8.49
N ASP A 5 -12.42 -4.35 -9.30
CA ASP A 5 -11.04 -4.12 -8.88
C ASP A 5 -10.84 -2.75 -8.26
N ASP A 6 -11.56 -1.74 -8.76
CA ASP A 6 -11.45 -0.35 -8.34
C ASP A 6 -12.73 0.17 -7.63
N ASN A 7 -12.84 0.10 -6.30
CA ASN A 7 -11.90 -0.55 -5.37
C ASN A 7 -12.58 -1.65 -4.53
N GLY A 8 -13.39 -2.47 -5.19
CA GLY A 8 -14.02 -3.65 -4.60
C GLY A 8 -13.00 -4.67 -4.11
N SER A 9 -11.90 -4.88 -4.85
CA SER A 9 -10.87 -5.85 -4.48
C SER A 9 -10.11 -5.42 -3.22
N GLY A 10 -9.73 -4.14 -3.10
CA GLY A 10 -9.12 -3.59 -1.87
C GLY A 10 -10.06 -3.70 -0.67
N THR A 11 -11.34 -3.34 -0.86
CA THR A 11 -12.38 -3.43 0.19
C THR A 11 -12.53 -4.86 0.72
N VAL A 12 -12.71 -5.84 -0.18
CA VAL A 12 -12.82 -7.26 0.21
C VAL A 12 -11.51 -7.75 0.83
N GLY A 13 -10.37 -7.25 0.37
CA GLY A 13 -9.06 -7.53 0.96
C GLY A 13 -8.94 -7.11 2.42
N VAL A 14 -9.38 -5.88 2.75
CA VAL A 14 -9.42 -5.38 4.13
C VAL A 14 -10.30 -6.25 5.02
N VAL A 15 -11.49 -6.62 4.55
CA VAL A 15 -12.41 -7.50 5.29
C VAL A 15 -11.80 -8.89 5.49
N ALA A 16 -11.21 -9.49 4.45
CA ALA A 16 -10.56 -10.79 4.54
C ALA A 16 -9.38 -10.79 5.53
N LEU A 17 -8.56 -9.73 5.56
CA LEU A 17 -7.50 -9.57 6.55
C LEU A 17 -8.06 -9.45 7.97
N ALA A 18 -9.13 -8.68 8.17
CA ALA A 18 -9.78 -8.57 9.48
C ALA A 18 -10.24 -9.93 10.00
N HIS A 19 -10.87 -10.74 9.13
CA HIS A 19 -11.24 -12.12 9.45
C HIS A 19 -10.03 -12.99 9.79
N ALA A 20 -8.95 -12.91 9.02
CA ALA A 20 -7.73 -13.70 9.27
C ALA A 20 -7.07 -13.36 10.62
N PHE A 21 -6.91 -12.07 10.95
CA PHE A 21 -6.36 -11.64 12.24
C PHE A 21 -7.27 -12.02 13.42
N ALA A 22 -8.59 -11.95 13.24
CA ALA A 22 -9.54 -12.39 14.26
C ALA A 22 -9.45 -13.91 14.52
N ALA A 23 -9.36 -14.71 13.45
CA ALA A 23 -9.20 -16.16 13.55
C ALA A 23 -7.90 -16.54 14.28
N ASN A 24 -6.76 -15.97 13.89
CA ASN A 24 -5.47 -16.27 14.55
C ASN A 24 -5.43 -15.81 16.01
N THR A 25 -6.12 -14.72 16.36
CA THR A 25 -6.27 -14.30 17.75
C THR A 25 -6.97 -15.36 18.60
N ALA A 26 -7.97 -16.07 18.04
CA ALA A 26 -8.64 -17.18 18.73
C ALA A 26 -7.69 -18.38 18.96
N HIS A 27 -6.58 -18.46 18.24
CA HIS A 27 -5.53 -19.47 18.40
C HIS A 27 -4.32 -18.99 19.23
N GLY A 28 -4.40 -17.81 19.85
CA GLY A 28 -3.33 -17.25 20.70
C GLY A 28 -2.27 -16.43 19.95
N GLU A 29 -2.36 -16.31 18.64
CA GLU A 29 -1.46 -15.51 17.81
C GLU A 29 -1.96 -14.06 17.67
N ARG A 30 -2.09 -13.37 18.80
CA ARG A 30 -2.55 -11.99 18.82
C ARG A 30 -1.38 -11.01 18.61
N PRO A 31 -1.49 -10.03 17.71
CA PRO A 31 -0.50 -8.96 17.61
C PRO A 31 -0.37 -8.15 18.90
N ARG A 32 0.85 -7.70 19.23
CA ARG A 32 1.13 -6.86 20.42
C ARG A 32 0.49 -5.48 20.36
N ARG A 33 -0.01 -5.05 19.20
CA ARG A 33 -0.63 -3.73 18.98
C ARG A 33 -1.97 -3.87 18.28
N SER A 34 -2.81 -2.87 18.46
CA SER A 34 -4.10 -2.78 17.77
C SER A 34 -3.91 -2.65 16.26
N LEU A 35 -4.79 -3.30 15.51
CA LEU A 35 -4.94 -3.13 14.07
C LEU A 35 -6.21 -2.32 13.81
N LEU A 36 -6.14 -1.38 12.87
CA LEU A 36 -7.28 -0.60 12.41
C LEU A 36 -7.54 -0.99 10.95
N PHE A 37 -8.73 -1.53 10.70
CA PHE A 37 -9.20 -1.86 9.35
C PHE A 37 -10.15 -0.75 8.90
N VAL A 38 -9.83 -0.09 7.79
CA VAL A 38 -10.58 1.07 7.29
C VAL A 38 -10.94 0.86 5.82
N VAL A 39 -12.16 1.24 5.47
CA VAL A 39 -12.62 1.35 4.09
C VAL A 39 -12.99 2.82 3.90
N TYR A 40 -12.24 3.52 3.04
CA TYR A 40 -12.47 4.94 2.80
C TYR A 40 -13.59 5.15 1.78
N ALA A 41 -14.26 6.28 1.91
CA ALA A 41 -15.22 6.76 0.93
C ALA A 41 -14.63 7.96 0.18
N ALA A 42 -15.11 8.17 -1.05
CA ALA A 42 -14.77 9.33 -1.87
C ALA A 42 -13.27 9.49 -2.19
N GLU A 43 -12.57 8.37 -2.35
CA GLU A 43 -11.22 8.30 -2.97
C GLU A 43 -11.26 8.98 -4.36
N GLU A 44 -12.20 8.56 -5.19
CA GLU A 44 -12.46 9.03 -6.56
C GLU A 44 -12.82 10.53 -6.69
N ARG A 45 -13.03 11.20 -5.56
CA ARG A 45 -13.29 12.66 -5.50
C ARG A 45 -12.10 13.45 -4.96
N GLY A 46 -10.92 12.82 -4.92
CA GLY A 46 -9.68 13.42 -4.43
C GLY A 46 -9.34 13.02 -2.99
N LEU A 47 -9.43 11.72 -2.67
CA LEU A 47 -8.97 11.13 -1.41
C LEU A 47 -9.67 11.71 -0.15
N LEU A 48 -10.92 12.16 -0.29
CA LEU A 48 -11.57 12.97 0.75
C LEU A 48 -11.67 12.23 2.09
N GLY A 49 -11.95 10.92 2.05
CA GLY A 49 -12.05 10.09 3.25
C GLY A 49 -10.71 9.94 3.99
N SER A 50 -9.63 9.64 3.26
CA SER A 50 -8.30 9.45 3.86
C SER A 50 -7.67 10.77 4.30
N PHE A 51 -7.87 11.87 3.55
CA PHE A 51 -7.50 13.21 4.03
C PHE A 51 -8.26 13.59 5.31
N TYR A 52 -9.56 13.31 5.36
CA TYR A 52 -10.34 13.58 6.57
C TYR A 52 -9.82 12.77 7.76
N MET A 53 -9.52 11.48 7.57
CA MET A 53 -8.95 10.62 8.62
C MET A 53 -7.57 11.09 9.07
N ALA A 54 -6.69 11.50 8.15
CA ALA A 54 -5.37 12.04 8.51
C ALA A 54 -5.48 13.36 9.30
N ALA A 55 -6.43 14.22 8.94
CA ALA A 55 -6.69 15.49 9.63
C ALA A 55 -7.46 15.33 10.96
N HIS A 56 -8.29 14.31 11.09
CA HIS A 56 -9.15 14.04 12.25
C HIS A 56 -9.01 12.58 12.71
N PRO A 57 -7.83 12.18 13.19
CA PRO A 57 -7.54 10.78 13.41
C PRO A 57 -8.23 10.27 14.68
N LEU A 58 -8.75 9.04 14.64
CA LEU A 58 -9.41 8.38 15.79
C LEU A 58 -8.48 8.20 17.00
N ARG A 59 -7.17 8.25 16.77
CA ARG A 59 -6.08 8.17 17.74
C ARG A 59 -4.99 9.15 17.28
N PRO A 60 -4.10 9.64 18.17
CA PRO A 60 -3.02 10.53 17.74
C PRO A 60 -2.24 9.89 16.58
N LEU A 61 -2.12 10.63 15.49
CA LEU A 61 -1.68 10.10 14.19
C LEU A 61 -0.26 9.50 14.27
N GLU A 62 0.59 10.09 15.12
CA GLU A 62 1.95 9.63 15.43
C GLU A 62 2.03 8.24 16.07
N THR A 63 0.90 7.72 16.57
CA THR A 63 0.82 6.33 17.05
C THR A 63 0.65 5.31 15.91
N THR A 64 0.39 5.78 14.69
CA THR A 64 0.31 4.96 13.48
C THR A 64 1.70 4.51 13.06
N ARG A 65 1.92 3.19 12.99
CA ARG A 65 3.25 2.63 12.71
C ARG A 65 3.50 2.41 11.23
N ALA A 66 2.47 1.98 10.52
CA ALA A 66 2.53 1.69 9.09
C ALA A 66 1.10 1.68 8.52
N VAL A 67 0.97 2.03 7.25
CA VAL A 67 -0.28 1.93 6.49
C VAL A 67 -0.08 0.98 5.30
N LEU A 68 -0.91 -0.05 5.23
CA LEU A 68 -1.04 -0.94 4.08
C LEU A 68 -2.29 -0.49 3.33
N ASN A 69 -2.11 0.26 2.24
CA ASN A 69 -3.20 0.72 1.41
C ASN A 69 -3.42 -0.27 0.25
N PHE A 70 -4.64 -0.78 0.11
CA PHE A 70 -5.02 -1.70 -0.96
C PHE A 70 -5.96 -1.01 -1.93
N ASP A 71 -5.51 -0.91 -3.17
CA ASP A 71 -6.31 -0.31 -4.22
C ASP A 71 -5.93 -0.96 -5.55
N MET A 72 -6.93 -1.55 -6.22
CA MET A 72 -6.79 -2.42 -7.39
C MET A 72 -5.79 -3.57 -7.18
N ILE A 73 -6.16 -4.55 -6.33
CA ILE A 73 -5.32 -5.70 -5.97
C ILE A 73 -5.73 -7.03 -6.61
N GLY A 74 -6.65 -6.99 -7.57
CA GLY A 74 -7.33 -8.16 -8.11
C GLY A 74 -7.04 -8.45 -9.58
N ARG A 75 -6.56 -7.50 -10.39
CA ARG A 75 -6.39 -7.70 -11.85
C ARG A 75 -4.94 -7.99 -12.23
N ASN A 76 -4.73 -8.43 -13.47
CA ASN A 76 -3.40 -8.49 -14.07
C ASN A 76 -3.21 -7.21 -14.89
N GLU A 77 -2.06 -6.55 -14.71
CA GLU A 77 -1.79 -5.34 -15.49
C GLU A 77 -1.74 -5.66 -16.98
N THR A 78 -2.41 -4.85 -17.78
CA THR A 78 -2.48 -4.99 -19.24
C THR A 78 -2.59 -3.60 -19.85
N GLU A 79 -1.96 -3.40 -21.00
CA GLU A 79 -2.03 -2.12 -21.72
C GLU A 79 -3.49 -1.72 -21.95
N SER A 80 -3.77 -0.44 -21.69
CA SER A 80 -5.06 0.19 -21.97
C SER A 80 -4.83 1.52 -22.68
N ASP A 81 -5.88 2.11 -23.23
CA ASP A 81 -5.82 3.43 -23.86
C ASP A 81 -5.33 4.52 -22.88
N GLN A 82 -5.47 4.31 -21.58
CA GLN A 82 -5.01 5.22 -20.52
C GLN A 82 -3.51 5.11 -20.23
N THR A 83 -2.86 4.01 -20.63
CA THR A 83 -1.44 3.73 -20.31
C THR A 83 -0.54 3.60 -21.54
N LYS A 84 -1.13 3.36 -22.71
CA LYS A 84 -0.44 3.17 -23.98
C LYS A 84 0.51 4.31 -24.29
N GLY A 85 1.79 3.99 -24.46
CA GLY A 85 2.85 4.96 -24.75
C GLY A 85 3.29 5.84 -23.58
N LEU A 86 2.71 5.65 -22.38
CA LEU A 86 3.06 6.40 -21.17
C LEU A 86 3.95 5.59 -20.22
N ILE A 87 3.71 4.28 -20.15
CA ILE A 87 4.46 3.36 -19.30
C ILE A 87 4.77 2.05 -20.05
N GLU A 88 5.87 1.41 -19.66
CA GLU A 88 6.16 0.04 -20.08
C GLU A 88 5.44 -0.94 -19.14
N ILE A 89 4.71 -1.88 -19.72
CA ILE A 89 4.05 -2.96 -18.98
C ILE A 89 4.80 -4.27 -19.25
N PRO A 90 5.29 -4.96 -18.21
CA PRO A 90 5.93 -6.26 -18.36
C PRO A 90 5.03 -7.28 -19.07
N ALA A 91 5.63 -8.17 -19.86
CA ALA A 91 4.87 -9.18 -20.61
C ALA A 91 4.07 -10.14 -19.71
N ASP A 92 4.57 -10.44 -18.50
CA ASP A 92 3.87 -11.23 -17.49
C ASP A 92 3.66 -10.42 -16.21
N THR A 93 2.39 -10.21 -15.88
CA THR A 93 1.89 -9.49 -14.71
C THR A 93 0.98 -10.36 -13.86
N THR A 94 0.89 -11.67 -14.17
CA THR A 94 -0.03 -12.62 -13.52
C THR A 94 0.29 -12.89 -12.06
N ASN A 95 1.53 -12.62 -11.65
CA ASN A 95 2.04 -12.78 -10.30
C ASN A 95 2.71 -11.52 -9.74
N ARG A 96 2.57 -10.38 -10.45
CA ARG A 96 3.23 -9.11 -10.13
C ARG A 96 2.40 -8.25 -9.17
N LEU A 97 3.09 -7.63 -8.23
CA LEU A 97 2.56 -6.65 -7.28
C LEU A 97 3.45 -5.40 -7.30
N ASN A 98 2.87 -4.26 -7.63
CA ASN A 98 3.54 -2.97 -7.49
C ASN A 98 3.41 -2.47 -6.04
N LEU A 99 4.51 -1.98 -5.51
CA LEU A 99 4.60 -1.37 -4.19
C LEU A 99 5.08 0.07 -4.34
N ILE A 100 4.24 1.02 -3.95
CA ILE A 100 4.49 2.45 -4.09
C ILE A 100 4.59 3.08 -2.69
N GLY A 101 5.73 3.67 -2.35
CA GLY A 101 6.10 4.12 -1.01
C GLY A 101 7.53 3.77 -0.59
N ARG A 102 8.24 2.95 -1.37
CA ARG A 102 9.55 2.38 -0.98
C ARG A 102 10.60 3.42 -0.66
N SER A 103 10.65 4.48 -1.44
CA SER A 103 11.62 5.56 -1.29
C SER A 103 11.49 6.25 0.08
N TYR A 104 10.27 6.34 0.62
CA TYR A 104 9.97 6.97 1.91
C TYR A 104 10.13 6.02 3.11
N SER A 105 10.06 4.70 2.92
CA SER A 105 10.35 3.75 4.00
C SER A 105 11.04 2.46 3.51
N PRO A 106 12.38 2.46 3.42
CA PRO A 106 13.15 1.26 3.09
C PRO A 106 12.99 0.13 4.12
N ASP A 107 12.72 0.45 5.38
CA ASP A 107 12.50 -0.54 6.44
C ASP A 107 11.16 -1.27 6.26
N TYR A 108 10.10 -0.55 5.89
CA TYR A 108 8.83 -1.16 5.51
C TYR A 108 9.06 -2.14 4.35
N ASN A 109 9.78 -1.68 3.32
CA ASN A 109 10.07 -2.49 2.15
C ASN A 109 10.85 -3.77 2.51
N ARG A 110 11.85 -3.65 3.38
CA ARG A 110 12.65 -4.80 3.82
C ARG A 110 11.77 -5.88 4.45
N THR A 111 10.84 -5.49 5.34
CA THR A 111 9.89 -6.45 5.93
C THR A 111 9.02 -7.11 4.86
N VAL A 112 8.49 -6.34 3.90
CA VAL A 112 7.67 -6.93 2.82
C VAL A 112 8.48 -7.91 1.97
N VAL A 113 9.72 -7.56 1.59
CA VAL A 113 10.61 -8.45 0.82
C VAL A 113 10.92 -9.73 1.60
N GLU A 114 11.23 -9.62 2.89
CA GLU A 114 11.47 -10.78 3.76
C GLU A 114 10.25 -11.70 3.81
N LYS A 115 9.05 -11.14 4.05
CA LYS A 115 7.80 -11.92 4.10
C LYS A 115 7.37 -12.47 2.75
N ASN A 116 7.78 -11.83 1.65
CA ASN A 116 7.51 -12.33 0.31
C ASN A 116 8.24 -13.64 0.01
N SER A 117 9.31 -13.98 0.74
CA SER A 117 9.95 -15.31 0.62
C SER A 117 9.01 -16.49 0.93
N TYR A 118 7.94 -16.26 1.70
CA TYR A 118 6.91 -17.27 2.02
C TYR A 118 5.78 -17.33 0.99
N VAL A 119 5.66 -16.33 0.10
CA VAL A 119 4.50 -16.16 -0.78
C VAL A 119 4.88 -16.22 -2.26
N GLY A 120 6.02 -15.61 -2.63
CA GLY A 120 6.58 -15.64 -3.98
C GLY A 120 5.81 -14.77 -4.97
N LEU A 121 5.49 -13.52 -4.65
CA LEU A 121 5.04 -12.51 -5.62
C LEU A 121 6.24 -11.85 -6.32
N ASP A 122 6.05 -11.38 -7.54
CA ASP A 122 7.03 -10.57 -8.25
C ASP A 122 6.85 -9.10 -7.85
N LEU A 123 7.69 -8.62 -6.94
CA LEU A 123 7.59 -7.26 -6.40
C LEU A 123 8.18 -6.25 -7.38
N ASP A 124 7.39 -5.24 -7.73
CA ASP A 124 7.76 -4.16 -8.63
C ASP A 124 7.68 -2.80 -7.91
N TYR A 125 8.60 -1.90 -8.25
CA TYR A 125 8.73 -0.58 -7.66
C TYR A 125 8.80 0.52 -8.73
N ARG A 126 8.45 0.23 -9.98
CA ARG A 126 8.57 1.19 -11.09
C ARG A 126 7.77 2.48 -10.86
N PHE A 127 6.63 2.38 -10.18
CA PHE A 127 5.76 3.54 -9.90
C PHE A 127 6.26 4.45 -8.76
N ASP A 128 7.28 4.04 -8.01
CA ASP A 128 7.91 4.87 -6.97
C ASP A 128 8.60 6.11 -7.55
N ARG A 129 8.93 6.07 -8.86
CA ARG A 129 9.58 7.15 -9.62
C ARG A 129 8.90 7.38 -10.96
N ASP A 130 7.61 7.04 -11.06
CA ASP A 130 6.83 7.37 -12.24
C ASP A 130 6.48 8.86 -12.24
N TYR A 131 6.73 9.51 -13.37
CA TYR A 131 6.39 10.92 -13.60
C TYR A 131 5.31 11.10 -14.66
N ALA A 132 5.03 10.07 -15.47
CA ALA A 132 4.09 10.18 -16.58
C ALA A 132 2.64 10.20 -16.08
N LEU A 133 2.35 9.38 -15.07
CA LEU A 133 1.00 9.21 -14.53
C LEU A 133 0.84 9.72 -13.10
N ASN A 134 1.94 10.16 -12.47
CA ASN A 134 1.98 10.68 -11.09
C ASN A 134 1.37 9.71 -10.07
N ILE A 135 1.59 8.40 -10.27
CA ILE A 135 0.94 7.33 -9.49
C ILE A 135 1.13 7.47 -7.98
N PHE A 136 2.28 7.95 -7.53
CA PHE A 136 2.57 8.10 -6.10
C PHE A 136 1.50 8.86 -5.31
N PHE A 137 0.83 9.83 -5.95
CA PHE A 137 -0.11 10.76 -5.32
C PHE A 137 -1.58 10.37 -5.44
N ARG A 138 -1.89 9.21 -6.04
CA ARG A 138 -3.22 8.86 -6.57
C ARG A 138 -4.01 7.84 -5.75
N SER A 139 -3.65 7.59 -4.48
CA SER A 139 -4.43 6.69 -3.63
C SER A 139 -4.26 7.04 -2.14
N ASP A 140 -5.05 6.38 -1.29
CA ASP A 140 -5.30 6.74 0.12
C ASP A 140 -4.08 6.62 1.06
N GLN A 141 -2.95 6.08 0.61
CA GLN A 141 -1.68 6.14 1.34
C GLN A 141 -1.14 7.58 1.43
N PHE A 142 -1.40 8.41 0.43
CA PHE A 142 -0.66 9.66 0.25
C PHE A 142 -0.83 10.66 1.40
N PRO A 143 -2.04 10.90 1.95
CA PRO A 143 -2.20 11.75 3.13
C PRO A 143 -1.33 11.31 4.31
N PHE A 144 -1.15 10.01 4.53
CA PHE A 144 -0.32 9.50 5.62
C PHE A 144 1.19 9.73 5.35
N VAL A 145 1.62 9.64 4.09
CA VAL A 145 2.99 10.02 3.70
C VAL A 145 3.25 11.49 4.01
N LEU A 146 2.30 12.41 3.75
CA LEU A 146 2.43 13.83 4.10
C LEU A 146 2.64 14.07 5.60
N HIS A 147 2.19 13.15 6.45
CA HIS A 147 2.35 13.17 7.90
C HIS A 147 3.52 12.31 8.41
N ASN A 148 4.47 11.98 7.54
CA ASN A 148 5.66 11.18 7.86
C ASN A 148 5.39 9.76 8.36
N ILE A 149 4.30 9.14 7.91
CA ILE A 149 3.92 7.78 8.30
C ILE A 149 4.33 6.81 7.17
N PRO A 150 5.07 5.73 7.49
CA PRO A 150 5.37 4.68 6.53
C PRO A 150 4.11 4.11 5.90
N SER A 151 3.87 4.39 4.63
CA SER A 151 2.61 4.07 3.97
C SER A 151 2.88 3.59 2.56
N PHE A 152 2.35 2.42 2.20
CA PHE A 152 2.53 1.86 0.87
C PHE A 152 1.19 1.62 0.21
N TRP A 153 1.10 1.95 -1.07
CA TRP A 153 0.05 1.45 -1.95
C TRP A 153 0.49 0.12 -2.56
N TRP A 154 -0.37 -0.87 -2.39
CA TRP A 154 -0.30 -2.20 -2.97
C TRP A 154 -1.22 -2.21 -4.18
N PHE A 155 -0.63 -2.30 -5.37
CA PHE A 155 -1.31 -2.05 -6.63
C PHE A 155 -0.97 -3.12 -7.66
N THR A 156 -1.94 -3.67 -8.36
CA THR A 156 -1.68 -4.68 -9.41
C THR A 156 -1.47 -4.11 -10.79
N GLY A 157 -1.56 -2.79 -10.96
CA GLY A 157 -1.40 -2.10 -12.24
C GLY A 157 -2.72 -1.86 -12.97
N PHE A 158 -2.65 -1.14 -14.08
CA PHE A 158 -3.84 -0.76 -14.85
C PHE A 158 -4.36 -1.88 -15.75
N HIS A 159 -5.63 -1.79 -16.14
CA HIS A 159 -6.24 -2.72 -17.09
C HIS A 159 -7.28 -2.00 -17.95
N PRO A 160 -7.68 -2.55 -19.12
CA PRO A 160 -8.65 -1.93 -20.03
C PRO A 160 -10.01 -1.58 -19.41
N ASP A 161 -10.39 -2.24 -18.32
CA ASP A 161 -11.67 -1.99 -17.64
C ASP A 161 -11.60 -0.89 -16.55
N TYR A 162 -10.43 -0.31 -16.26
CA TYR A 162 -10.28 0.71 -15.21
C TYR A 162 -11.12 1.96 -15.50
N HIS A 163 -11.92 2.42 -14.53
CA HIS A 163 -12.97 3.45 -14.69
C HIS A 163 -14.07 3.13 -15.71
N HIS A 164 -14.27 1.85 -16.06
CA HIS A 164 -15.33 1.42 -16.96
C HIS A 164 -16.35 0.52 -16.27
N THR A 165 -17.58 0.47 -16.80
CA THR A 165 -18.64 -0.43 -16.31
C THR A 165 -18.29 -1.90 -16.42
N THR A 166 -17.28 -2.23 -17.24
CA THR A 166 -16.82 -3.58 -17.49
C THR A 166 -15.82 -4.09 -16.44
N ASP A 167 -15.51 -3.31 -15.40
CA ASP A 167 -14.75 -3.77 -14.24
C ASP A 167 -15.62 -4.67 -13.34
N THR A 168 -15.61 -5.97 -13.65
CA THR A 168 -16.52 -6.97 -13.10
C THR A 168 -15.77 -8.10 -12.37
N ALA A 169 -16.43 -8.71 -11.38
CA ALA A 169 -15.80 -9.65 -10.46
C ALA A 169 -15.27 -10.94 -11.12
N ASP A 170 -15.86 -11.38 -12.23
CA ASP A 170 -15.43 -12.55 -13.00
C ASP A 170 -14.03 -12.38 -13.61
N LYS A 171 -13.53 -11.15 -13.69
CA LYS A 171 -12.22 -10.81 -14.26
C LYS A 171 -11.09 -10.76 -13.21
N ILE A 172 -11.41 -10.97 -11.94
CA ILE A 172 -10.46 -10.93 -10.84
C ILE A 172 -9.58 -12.20 -10.83
N ASN A 173 -8.28 -12.00 -10.73
CA ASN A 173 -7.30 -13.02 -10.43
C ASN A 173 -7.26 -13.27 -8.91
N TYR A 174 -8.24 -14.05 -8.42
CA TYR A 174 -8.36 -14.37 -7.00
C TYR A 174 -7.13 -15.10 -6.44
N ALA A 175 -6.41 -15.88 -7.25
CA ALA A 175 -5.20 -16.57 -6.81
C ALA A 175 -4.08 -15.58 -6.46
N LYS A 176 -3.84 -14.58 -7.33
CA LYS A 176 -2.90 -13.49 -7.04
C LYS A 176 -3.36 -12.65 -5.85
N MET A 177 -4.63 -12.28 -5.80
CA MET A 177 -5.19 -11.51 -4.68
C MET A 177 -4.99 -12.24 -3.35
N ALA A 178 -5.23 -13.56 -3.29
CA ALA A 178 -4.97 -14.35 -2.08
C ALA A 178 -3.50 -14.36 -1.67
N LYS A 179 -2.55 -14.37 -2.62
CA LYS A 179 -1.12 -14.21 -2.33
C LYS A 179 -0.81 -12.82 -1.75
N ILE A 180 -1.37 -11.77 -2.34
CA ILE A 180 -1.22 -10.39 -1.86
C ILE A 180 -1.68 -10.27 -0.41
N LEU A 181 -2.86 -10.82 -0.08
CA LEU A 181 -3.40 -10.76 1.28
C LEU A 181 -2.59 -11.61 2.27
N ARG A 182 -2.05 -12.76 1.86
CA ARG A 182 -1.12 -13.53 2.71
C ARG A 182 0.15 -12.74 3.02
N LEU A 183 0.71 -12.07 2.01
CA LEU A 183 1.88 -11.22 2.18
C LEU A 183 1.58 -10.04 3.11
N ALA A 184 0.44 -9.37 2.91
CA ALA A 184 -0.02 -8.29 3.77
C ALA A 184 -0.24 -8.74 5.22
N TYR A 185 -0.82 -9.93 5.44
CA TYR A 185 -0.99 -10.51 6.77
C TYR A 185 0.36 -10.67 7.47
N LEU A 186 1.33 -11.32 6.81
CA LEU A 186 2.66 -11.56 7.37
C LEU A 186 3.41 -10.26 7.69
N ALA A 187 3.36 -9.29 6.78
CA ALA A 187 4.00 -7.99 6.98
C ALA A 187 3.31 -7.18 8.09
N GLY A 188 1.97 -7.10 8.06
CA GLY A 188 1.16 -6.42 9.07
C GLY A 188 1.35 -7.01 10.47
N PHE A 189 1.43 -8.34 10.57
CA PHE A 189 1.73 -9.02 11.83
C PHE A 189 3.11 -8.62 12.35
N GLN A 190 4.13 -8.56 11.50
CA GLN A 190 5.45 -8.11 11.93
C GLN A 190 5.44 -6.63 12.38
N PHE A 191 4.85 -5.72 11.60
CA PHE A 191 4.78 -4.30 11.98
C PHE A 191 4.07 -4.07 13.32
N ALA A 192 3.05 -4.87 13.61
CA ALA A 192 2.32 -4.82 14.86
C ALA A 192 3.11 -5.38 16.06
N ASN A 193 4.12 -6.22 15.83
CA ASN A 193 4.90 -6.89 16.88
C ASN A 193 6.30 -6.29 17.11
N ASP A 194 6.93 -5.73 16.09
CA ASP A 194 8.29 -5.18 16.17
C ASP A 194 8.41 -4.05 17.21
N ALA A 195 9.56 -3.87 17.86
CA ALA A 195 9.71 -2.84 18.89
C ALA A 195 9.52 -1.41 18.32
N ALA A 196 10.20 -1.08 17.22
CA ALA A 196 10.16 0.23 16.56
C ALA A 196 9.36 0.19 15.25
N PRO A 197 8.63 1.26 14.87
CA PRO A 197 7.94 1.30 13.59
C PRO A 197 8.98 1.34 12.46
N PRO A 198 8.61 0.98 11.22
CA PRO A 198 9.46 1.25 10.07
C PRO A 198 9.86 2.73 10.03
N ARG A 199 11.12 3.01 9.71
CA ARG A 199 11.59 4.40 9.63
C ARG A 199 11.00 5.09 8.41
N PHE A 200 10.59 6.35 8.56
CA PHE A 200 10.20 7.23 7.47
C PHE A 200 11.37 8.15 7.06
N ILE A 201 11.46 8.48 5.77
CA ILE A 201 12.43 9.40 5.17
C ILE A 201 11.66 10.54 4.52
N ALA A 202 11.69 11.73 5.13
CA ALA A 202 10.92 12.88 4.64
C ALA A 202 11.35 13.38 3.25
N SER A 203 12.65 13.28 2.94
CA SER A 203 13.21 13.76 1.66
C SER A 203 14.08 12.68 1.02
N PRO A 204 13.47 11.65 0.39
CA PRO A 204 14.23 10.61 -0.28
C PRO A 204 14.99 11.20 -1.48
N GLY A 205 16.32 11.18 -1.40
CA GLY A 205 17.21 11.76 -2.43
C GLY A 205 17.82 13.12 -2.08
N GLY A 206 17.43 13.75 -0.96
CA GLY A 206 18.13 14.92 -0.44
C GLY A 206 19.50 14.53 0.14
N ARG A 207 20.58 15.27 -0.19
CA ARG A 207 21.84 15.15 0.55
C ARG A 207 21.54 15.36 2.03
N ALA A 208 21.94 14.41 2.89
CA ALA A 208 21.86 14.59 4.32
C ALA A 208 22.53 15.92 4.69
N SER A 209 21.76 16.88 5.19
CA SER A 209 22.32 18.11 5.72
C SER A 209 23.12 17.74 6.97
N SER A 210 24.44 17.68 6.83
CA SER A 210 25.37 17.68 7.96
C SER A 210 25.29 19.04 8.63
N GLN A 211 24.34 19.20 9.56
CA GLN A 211 24.46 20.20 10.62
C GLN A 211 24.62 19.43 11.93
N ALA A 212 25.85 18.98 12.15
CA ALA A 212 26.33 18.73 13.49
C ALA A 212 26.67 20.10 14.09
N ASN A 213 26.01 20.39 15.22
CA ASN A 213 26.32 21.46 16.15
C ASN A 213 27.84 21.70 16.29
N GLU A 214 28.33 22.84 15.83
CA GLU A 214 29.50 23.45 16.46
C GLU A 214 29.00 24.30 17.62
N HIS A 215 29.53 23.93 18.78
CA HIS A 215 29.24 24.50 20.08
C HIS A 215 29.38 26.02 20.11
N ARG A 216 28.38 26.65 20.72
CA ARG A 216 28.63 27.79 21.61
C ARG A 216 29.70 27.38 22.62
N GLN A 217 30.90 27.94 22.49
CA GLN A 217 31.78 28.35 23.58
C GLN A 217 32.99 29.04 22.96
N ASN A 218 32.98 30.38 23.00
CA ASN A 218 34.02 31.24 23.56
C ASN A 218 33.57 32.69 23.48
#